data_AF-A0A132H6D9-F1
#
_entry.id   AF-A0A132H6D9-F1
#
_cell.length_a   1.000
_cell.length_b   1.000
_cell.length_c   1.000
_cell.angle_alpha   90.00
_cell.angle_beta   90.00
_cell.angle_gamma   90.00
#
_symmetry.space_group_name_H-M   'P 1'
#
loop_
_entity.id
_entity.type
_entity.pdbx_description
1 polymer ?
#
loop_
_entity_poly.entity_id
_entity_poly.type
_entity_poly.pdbx_seq_one_letter_code
_entity_poly.pdbx_strand_id
1 'polypeptide(L)'
;MKKRFTFSTGEHFEADLEDLQRLLSDNKQYLENYEEVFSSLEDDDYVARGNGFCDRKYSDDFIEGQLEKYAQRVKEIQKWIIEWE
;
A
#
# COMPACT_ATOMS: atom_id res chain seq x y z
N MET A 1 15.28 -8.04 -20.49
CA MET A 1 16.37 -8.26 -19.51
C MET A 1 15.82 -7.86 -18.16
N LYS A 2 15.84 -8.75 -17.17
CA LYS A 2 15.36 -8.44 -15.82
C LYS A 2 16.46 -7.76 -15.01
N LYS A 3 16.09 -6.83 -14.12
CA LYS A 3 16.97 -6.20 -13.13
C LYS A 3 16.43 -6.51 -11.73
N ARG A 4 17.32 -6.51 -10.75
CA ARG A 4 16.97 -6.70 -9.34
C ARG A 4 16.60 -5.35 -8.72
N PHE A 5 15.45 -5.31 -8.06
CA PHE A 5 14.94 -4.15 -7.32
C PHE A 5 14.77 -4.51 -5.85
N THR A 6 14.85 -3.49 -5.00
CA THR A 6 14.74 -3.63 -3.54
C THR A 6 13.91 -2.49 -3.00
N PHE A 7 12.75 -2.82 -2.45
CA PHE A 7 11.94 -1.86 -1.71
C PHE A 7 12.63 -1.43 -0.42
N SER A 8 12.28 -0.24 0.07
CA SER A 8 12.72 0.24 1.40
C SER A 8 12.33 -0.70 2.55
N THR A 9 11.28 -1.52 2.36
CA THR A 9 10.85 -2.57 3.30
C THR A 9 11.79 -3.77 3.37
N GLY A 10 12.80 -3.84 2.49
CA GLY A 10 13.73 -4.98 2.38
C GLY A 10 13.23 -6.09 1.45
N GLU A 11 12.03 -5.96 0.88
CA GLU A 11 11.52 -6.90 -0.12
C GLU A 11 12.31 -6.76 -1.43
N HIS A 12 12.73 -7.89 -2.00
CA HIS A 12 13.50 -7.95 -3.24
C HIS A 12 12.72 -8.68 -4.32
N PHE A 13 12.85 -8.22 -5.57
CA PHE A 13 12.27 -8.90 -6.72
C PHE A 13 13.08 -8.64 -8.00
N GLU A 14 12.93 -9.51 -8.99
CA GLU A 14 13.51 -9.35 -10.32
C GLU A 14 12.42 -9.06 -11.32
N ALA A 15 12.54 -7.93 -12.03
CA ALA A 15 11.53 -7.44 -12.95
C ALA A 15 12.16 -6.86 -14.22
N ASP A 16 11.44 -6.95 -15.32
CA ASP A 16 11.63 -6.07 -16.48
C ASP A 16 10.65 -4.89 -16.45
N LEU A 17 10.65 -4.07 -17.50
CA LEU A 17 9.81 -2.87 -17.58
C LEU A 17 8.31 -3.20 -17.54
N GLU A 18 7.88 -4.29 -18.19
CA GLU A 18 6.48 -4.71 -18.21
C GLU A 18 6.05 -5.21 -16.82
N ASP A 19 6.91 -6.01 -16.17
CA ASP A 19 6.74 -6.42 -14.78
C ASP A 19 6.60 -5.20 -13.84
N LEU A 20 7.44 -4.17 -14.00
CA LEU A 20 7.39 -2.94 -13.19
C LEU A 20 6.10 -2.14 -13.42
N GLN A 21 5.64 -2.03 -14.67
CA GLN A 21 4.40 -1.34 -15.01
C GLN A 21 3.18 -2.05 -14.41
N ARG A 22 3.16 -3.38 -14.48
CA ARG A 22 2.10 -4.19 -13.85
C ARG A 22 2.13 -4.02 -12.33
N LEU A 23 3.31 -4.13 -11.72
CA LEU A 23 3.48 -3.96 -10.29
C LEU A 23 3.05 -2.56 -9.83
N LEU A 24 3.33 -1.52 -10.62
CA LEU A 24 2.84 -0.17 -10.35
C LEU A 24 1.31 -0.11 -10.34
N SER A 25 0.67 -0.72 -11.34
CA SER A 25 -0.79 -0.78 -11.42
C SER A 25 -1.40 -1.49 -10.22
N ASP A 26 -0.84 -2.65 -9.84
CA ASP A 26 -1.33 -3.41 -8.69
C ASP A 26 -1.17 -2.63 -7.38
N ASN A 27 -0.02 -1.97 -7.17
CA ASN A 27 0.22 -1.19 -5.94
C ASN A 27 -0.65 0.08 -5.88
N LYS A 28 -0.98 0.70 -7.01
CA LYS A 28 -1.96 1.79 -7.06
C LYS A 28 -3.36 1.30 -6.69
N GLN A 29 -3.80 0.16 -7.24
CA GLN A 29 -5.09 -0.42 -6.89
C GLN A 29 -5.17 -0.75 -5.40
N TYR A 30 -4.10 -1.33 -4.83
CA TYR A 30 -4.05 -1.58 -3.39
C TYR A 30 -4.16 -0.29 -2.57
N LEU A 31 -3.42 0.76 -2.97
CA LEU A 31 -3.49 2.06 -2.30
C LEU A 31 -4.92 2.62 -2.33
N GLU A 32 -5.55 2.65 -3.50
CA GLU A 32 -6.94 3.13 -3.67
C GLU A 32 -7.92 2.32 -2.80
N ASN A 33 -7.79 1.00 -2.75
CA ASN A 33 -8.64 0.15 -1.92
C ASN A 33 -8.48 0.48 -0.42
N TYR A 34 -7.26 0.73 0.06
CA TYR A 34 -7.04 1.12 1.45
C TYR A 34 -7.53 2.54 1.74
N GLU A 35 -7.46 3.47 0.77
CA GLU A 35 -8.02 4.82 0.91
C GLU A 35 -9.55 4.77 1.02
N GLU A 36 -10.21 3.91 0.23
CA GLU A 36 -11.66 3.68 0.32
C GLU A 36 -12.06 3.10 1.68
N VAL A 37 -11.33 2.08 2.16
CA VAL A 37 -11.57 1.50 3.49
C VAL A 37 -11.36 2.55 4.59
N PHE A 38 -10.27 3.33 4.53
CA PHE A 38 -9.99 4.37 5.52
C PHE A 38 -11.09 5.44 5.54
N SER A 39 -11.51 5.91 4.37
CA SER A 39 -12.63 6.86 4.24
C SER A 39 -13.94 6.29 4.81
N SER A 40 -14.22 5.00 4.60
CA SER A 40 -15.43 4.37 5.14
C SER A 40 -15.41 4.25 6.66
N LEU A 41 -14.24 4.16 7.28
CA LEU A 41 -14.09 4.11 8.74
C LEU A 41 -14.31 5.48 9.40
N GLU A 42 -13.96 6.57 8.71
CA GLU A 42 -14.24 7.93 9.18
C GLU A 42 -15.75 8.26 9.12
N ASP A 43 -16.46 7.73 8.11
CA ASP A 43 -17.91 7.95 7.93
C ASP A 43 -18.77 7.08 8.88
N ASP A 44 -18.28 5.91 9.30
CA ASP A 44 -18.99 5.01 10.22
C ASP A 44 -18.84 5.47 11.69
N ASP A 45 -19.71 6.40 12.08
CA ASP A 45 -19.99 6.82 13.47
C ASP A 45 -20.68 5.69 14.28
N TYR A 46 -20.18 4.45 14.17
CA TYR A 46 -20.84 3.28 14.74
C TYR A 46 -20.55 3.15 16.24
N VAL A 47 -21.61 3.33 17.01
CA VAL A 47 -21.75 3.15 18.46
C VAL A 47 -20.96 1.94 18.97
N ALA A 48 -20.08 2.19 19.94
CA ALA A 48 -19.44 1.18 20.77
C ALA A 48 -20.49 0.24 21.38
N ARG A 49 -20.78 -0.89 20.74
CA ARG A 49 -21.49 -1.99 21.38
C ARG A 49 -20.53 -2.64 22.35
N GLY A 50 -20.73 -2.30 23.62
CA GLY A 50 -19.90 -2.67 24.74
C GLY A 50 -19.44 -4.11 24.69
N ASN A 51 -18.13 -4.28 24.55
CA ASN A 51 -17.33 -5.38 25.06
C ASN A 51 -15.86 -4.93 25.21
N GLY A 52 -15.61 -3.68 25.63
CA GLY A 52 -14.38 -3.24 26.33
C GLY A 52 -12.99 -3.61 25.79
N PHE A 53 -12.84 -4.13 24.57
CA PHE A 53 -11.57 -4.49 23.95
C PHE A 53 -11.39 -3.75 22.63
N CYS A 54 -10.21 -3.17 22.49
CA CYS A 54 -9.86 -2.08 21.61
C CYS A 54 -9.43 -2.60 20.23
N ASP A 55 -10.36 -3.16 19.45
CA ASP A 55 -10.04 -3.69 18.12
C ASP A 55 -9.84 -2.58 17.06
N ARG A 56 -10.36 -1.37 17.27
CA ARG A 56 -10.24 -0.25 16.31
C ARG A 56 -8.84 0.34 16.22
N LYS A 57 -8.14 0.58 17.33
CA LYS A 57 -6.80 1.17 17.27
C LYS A 57 -5.83 0.30 16.46
N TYR A 58 -5.92 -1.02 16.62
CA TYR A 58 -5.15 -1.96 15.81
C TYR A 58 -5.59 -2.00 14.34
N SER A 59 -6.84 -1.68 14.03
CA SER A 59 -7.37 -1.61 12.66
C SER A 59 -6.96 -0.31 11.96
N ASP A 60 -7.04 0.83 12.65
CA ASP A 60 -6.70 2.16 12.10
C ASP A 60 -5.17 2.26 11.90
N ASP A 61 -4.38 1.93 12.93
CA ASP A 61 -2.91 1.89 12.85
C ASP A 61 -2.44 0.91 11.74
N PHE A 62 -3.19 -0.18 11.51
CA PHE A 62 -2.89 -1.13 10.44
C PHE A 62 -3.19 -0.55 9.06
N ILE A 63 -4.35 0.07 8.87
CA ILE A 63 -4.76 0.66 7.58
C ILE A 63 -3.85 1.82 7.23
N GLU A 64 -3.55 2.72 8.17
CA GLU A 64 -2.56 3.79 8.00
C GLU A 64 -1.20 3.21 7.60
N GLY A 65 -0.74 2.15 8.27
CA GLY A 65 0.50 1.47 7.91
C GLY A 65 0.49 0.85 6.50
N GLN A 66 -0.66 0.34 6.02
CA GLN A 66 -0.78 -0.14 4.64
C GLN A 66 -0.77 1.03 3.65
N LEU A 67 -1.47 2.12 3.93
CA LEU A 67 -1.47 3.34 3.11
C LEU A 67 -0.04 3.86 2.91
N GLU A 68 0.71 4.03 4.00
CA GLU A 68 2.10 4.47 3.94
C GLU A 68 2.97 3.50 3.13
N LYS A 69 2.83 2.20 3.38
CA LYS A 69 3.57 1.15 2.65
C LYS A 69 3.31 1.23 1.15
N TYR A 70 2.05 1.21 0.71
CA TYR A 70 1.72 1.19 -0.72
C TYR A 70 2.04 2.54 -1.40
N ALA A 71 1.84 3.67 -0.72
CA ALA A 71 2.25 4.97 -1.23
C ALA A 71 3.76 5.06 -1.46
N GLN A 72 4.56 4.52 -0.53
CA GLN A 72 6.01 4.46 -0.68
C GLN A 72 6.42 3.53 -1.84
N ARG A 73 5.82 2.34 -1.94
CA ARG A 73 6.09 1.39 -3.04
C ARG A 73 5.76 1.99 -4.40
N VAL A 74 4.64 2.70 -4.54
CA VAL A 74 4.27 3.39 -5.79
C VAL A 74 5.36 4.38 -6.21
N LYS A 75 5.86 5.20 -5.28
CA LYS A 75 6.95 6.16 -5.56
C LYS A 75 8.24 5.46 -5.99
N GLU A 76 8.61 4.37 -5.31
CA GLU A 76 9.82 3.61 -5.61
C GLU A 76 9.73 2.95 -7.00
N ILE A 77 8.59 2.34 -7.34
CA ILE A 77 8.38 1.72 -8.65
C ILE A 77 8.38 2.77 -9.77
N GLN A 78 7.72 3.92 -9.56
CA GLN A 78 7.75 5.02 -10.53
C GLN A 78 9.18 5.49 -10.79
N LYS A 79 10.00 5.63 -9.74
CA LYS A 79 11.41 5.97 -9.88
C LYS A 79 12.16 4.93 -10.70
N TRP A 80 11.96 3.64 -10.44
CA TRP A 80 12.63 2.58 -11.20
C TRP A 80 12.22 2.53 -12.67
N ILE A 81 10.95 2.86 -12.99
CA ILE A 81 10.48 2.98 -14.36
C ILE A 81 11.17 4.16 -15.07
N ILE A 82 11.25 5.32 -14.42
CA ILE A 82 11.94 6.50 -14.96
C ILE A 82 13.44 6.23 -15.18
N GLU A 83 14.09 5.53 -14.26
CA GLU A 83 15.50 5.14 -14.38
C GLU A 83 15.73 4.01 -15.40
N TRP A 84 14.66 3.41 -15.93
CA TRP A 84 14.73 2.40 -16.96
C TRP A 84 14.76 3.01 -18.37
N GLU A 85 14.04 4.11 -18.58
CA GLU A 85 13.98 4.90 -19.84
C GLU A 85 15.29 5.67 -20.10
#